data_AF-A0A8T0BS85-F1
#
_entry.id   AF-A0A8T0BS85-F1
#
_cell.length_a   1.000
_cell.length_b   1.000
_cell.length_c   1.000
_cell.angle_alpha   90.00
_cell.angle_beta   90.00
_cell.angle_gamma   90.00
#
_symmetry.space_group_name_H-M   'P 1'
#
loop_
_entity.id
_entity.type
_entity.pdbx_description
1 polymer ?
#
loop_
_entity_poly.entity_id
_entity_poly.type
_entity_poly.pdbx_seq_one_letter_code
_entity_poly.pdbx_strand_id
1 'polypeptide(L)'
;MSDLKKGMCLVITTFHKYASKEGDPQFLSKGELKDLLTTELGPVFENCNDQAQLNKIFNDLDNNKDGKVDFQESSCLCKHKVIMSDLMKGMGLLIATFHKYSSKEGDPKFLSKKELKDLITAELGPEIGNCNDQAKLNEFFNNLDVNKDGKVDFQEYVTLVACITMICNEGCQGKKK
;
A
#
# COMPACT_ATOMS: atom_id res chain seq x y z
N MET A 1 -14.92 -0.15 6.06
CA MET A 1 -13.59 0.46 5.84
C MET A 1 -13.11 0.02 4.47
N SER A 2 -12.70 0.95 3.62
CA SER A 2 -12.18 0.66 2.27
C SER A 2 -10.86 -0.11 2.33
N ASP A 3 -10.43 -0.73 1.23
CA ASP A 3 -9.21 -1.53 1.23
C ASP A 3 -7.96 -0.67 1.41
N LEU A 4 -7.97 0.56 0.85
CA LEU A 4 -6.93 1.55 1.11
C LEU A 4 -6.84 1.92 2.59
N LYS A 5 -7.98 2.19 3.24
CA LYS A 5 -8.02 2.51 4.68
C LYS A 5 -7.53 1.35 5.53
N LYS A 6 -7.93 0.11 5.21
CA LYS A 6 -7.40 -1.09 5.89
C LYS A 6 -5.89 -1.20 5.71
N GLY A 7 -5.38 -0.95 4.51
CA GLY A 7 -3.94 -0.97 4.21
C GLY A 7 -3.16 0.02 5.06
N MET A 8 -3.60 1.28 5.09
CA MET A 8 -3.00 2.33 5.93
C MET A 8 -3.08 2.00 7.41
N CYS A 9 -4.23 1.49 7.89
CA CYS A 9 -4.38 1.06 9.27
C CYS A 9 -3.39 -0.06 9.64
N LEU A 10 -3.22 -1.07 8.79
CA LEU A 10 -2.27 -2.17 9.05
C LEU A 10 -0.83 -1.66 9.17
N VAL A 11 -0.42 -0.71 8.31
CA VAL A 11 0.90 -0.08 8.40
C VAL A 11 1.06 0.67 9.74
N ILE A 12 0.09 1.50 10.11
CA ILE A 12 0.12 2.27 11.38
C ILE A 12 0.12 1.35 12.60
N THR A 13 -0.77 0.35 12.63
CA THR A 13 -0.87 -0.57 13.77
C THR A 13 0.38 -1.43 13.91
N THR A 14 0.98 -1.82 12.78
CA THR A 14 2.25 -2.56 12.81
C THR A 14 3.35 -1.69 13.37
N PHE A 15 3.49 -0.44 12.93
CA PHE A 15 4.47 0.48 13.50
C PHE A 15 4.33 0.59 15.04
N HIS A 16 3.12 0.88 15.53
CA HIS A 16 2.88 1.05 16.96
C HIS A 16 3.03 -0.24 17.77
N LYS A 17 2.72 -1.41 17.20
CA LYS A 17 2.94 -2.73 17.83
C LYS A 17 4.41 -2.94 18.23
N TYR A 18 5.35 -2.42 17.44
CA TYR A 18 6.77 -2.53 17.73
C TYR A 18 7.31 -1.33 18.51
N ALA A 19 6.83 -0.11 18.25
CA ALA A 19 7.28 1.11 18.95
C ALA A 19 6.83 1.18 20.41
N SER A 20 5.79 0.44 20.80
CA SER A 20 5.29 0.45 22.17
C SER A 20 5.99 -0.54 23.10
N LYS A 21 7.08 -1.20 22.67
CA LYS A 21 7.75 -2.23 23.47
C LYS A 21 8.67 -1.59 24.51
N GLU A 22 9.42 -0.56 24.13
CA GLU A 22 10.37 0.14 25.00
C GLU A 22 10.49 1.64 24.63
N GLY A 23 10.50 2.55 25.61
CA GLY A 23 10.76 3.96 25.34
C GLY A 23 9.56 4.75 24.80
N ASP A 24 9.80 5.64 23.82
CA ASP A 24 8.77 6.54 23.27
C ASP A 24 7.97 5.84 22.15
N PRO A 25 6.65 5.64 22.32
CA PRO A 25 5.81 4.92 21.37
C PRO A 25 5.61 5.62 20.01
N GLN A 26 6.17 6.81 19.83
CA GLN A 26 6.22 7.52 18.54
C GLN A 26 7.41 7.11 17.67
N PHE A 27 8.41 6.42 18.23
CA PHE A 27 9.64 6.07 17.53
C PHE A 27 9.96 4.59 17.68
N LEU A 28 10.72 4.03 16.73
CA LEU A 28 11.31 2.71 16.87
C LEU A 28 12.77 2.88 17.29
N SER A 29 13.14 2.26 18.41
CA SER A 29 14.55 2.05 18.73
C SER A 29 15.21 1.13 17.69
N LYS A 30 16.55 1.08 17.69
CA LYS A 30 17.30 0.17 16.82
C LYS A 30 16.90 -1.30 17.01
N GLY A 31 16.58 -1.70 18.25
CA GLY A 31 16.11 -3.05 18.58
C GLY A 31 14.73 -3.32 18.00
N GLU A 32 13.77 -2.42 18.25
CA GLU A 32 12.39 -2.56 17.77
C GLU A 32 12.30 -2.50 16.25
N LEU A 33 13.11 -1.68 15.59
CA LEU A 33 13.21 -1.65 14.13
C LEU A 33 13.75 -2.98 13.60
N LYS A 34 14.79 -3.54 14.23
CA LYS A 34 15.34 -4.84 13.84
C LYS A 34 14.28 -5.95 14.00
N ASP A 35 13.54 -5.94 15.10
CA ASP A 35 12.44 -6.89 15.35
C ASP A 35 11.35 -6.78 14.28
N LEU A 36 10.92 -5.55 13.95
CA LEU A 36 9.93 -5.29 12.91
C LEU A 36 10.40 -5.84 11.57
N LEU A 37 11.63 -5.48 11.15
CA LEU A 37 12.16 -5.91 9.85
C LEU A 37 12.30 -7.43 9.77
N THR A 38 12.83 -8.07 10.82
CA THR A 38 13.01 -9.53 10.84
C THR A 38 11.69 -10.30 10.95
N THR A 39 10.71 -9.79 11.68
CA THR A 39 9.44 -10.50 11.89
C THR A 39 8.45 -10.24 10.76
N GLU A 40 8.33 -8.98 10.32
CA GLU A 40 7.34 -8.59 9.31
C GLU A 40 7.90 -8.73 7.88
N LEU A 41 9.21 -8.62 7.67
CA LEU A 41 9.84 -8.76 6.34
C LEU A 41 10.84 -9.92 6.25
N GLY A 42 11.28 -10.53 7.35
CA GLY A 42 12.21 -11.66 7.32
C GLY A 42 11.74 -12.83 6.46
N PRO A 43 10.45 -13.21 6.44
CA PRO A 43 9.95 -14.22 5.52
C PRO A 43 10.16 -13.89 4.03
N VAL A 44 10.33 -12.61 3.66
CA VAL A 44 10.65 -12.18 2.27
C VAL A 44 12.13 -12.41 1.96
N PHE A 45 13.01 -12.20 2.93
CA PHE A 45 14.46 -12.35 2.76
C PHE A 45 14.94 -13.79 3.00
N GLU A 46 14.20 -14.59 3.78
CA GLU A 46 14.53 -16.00 4.11
C GLU A 46 13.91 -17.01 3.11
N ASN A 47 12.72 -16.76 2.56
CA ASN A 47 12.06 -17.70 1.63
C ASN A 47 12.63 -17.73 0.20
N CYS A 48 13.64 -16.92 -0.14
CA CYS A 48 14.29 -17.00 -1.45
C CYS A 48 15.23 -18.21 -1.62
N ASN A 49 15.46 -19.02 -0.58
CA ASN A 49 16.40 -20.15 -0.63
C ASN A 49 15.76 -21.56 -0.64
N ASP A 50 14.43 -21.69 -0.55
CA ASP A 50 13.74 -22.98 -0.69
C ASP A 50 13.16 -23.12 -2.11
N GLN A 51 13.92 -23.77 -3.00
CA GLN A 51 13.50 -23.98 -4.39
C GLN A 51 12.21 -24.81 -4.51
N ALA A 52 11.88 -25.66 -3.53
CA ALA A 52 10.66 -26.46 -3.60
C ALA A 52 9.41 -25.60 -3.34
N GLN A 53 9.50 -24.66 -2.41
CA GLN A 53 8.41 -23.71 -2.15
C GLN A 53 8.29 -22.66 -3.26
N LEU A 54 9.41 -22.18 -3.80
CA LEU A 54 9.42 -21.26 -4.94
C LEU A 54 8.78 -21.89 -6.17
N ASN A 55 9.13 -23.13 -6.50
CA ASN A 55 8.54 -23.84 -7.65
C ASN A 55 7.04 -24.09 -7.44
N LYS A 56 6.61 -24.35 -6.20
CA LYS A 56 5.19 -24.51 -5.88
C LYS A 56 4.43 -23.20 -6.05
N ILE A 57 4.92 -22.11 -5.46
CA ILE A 57 4.35 -20.77 -5.59
C ILE A 57 4.30 -20.36 -7.07
N PHE A 58 5.38 -20.58 -7.83
CA PHE A 58 5.42 -20.30 -9.26
C PHE A 58 4.32 -21.04 -10.02
N ASN A 59 4.19 -22.36 -9.81
CA ASN A 59 3.16 -23.17 -10.44
C ASN A 59 1.73 -22.79 -10.04
N ASP A 60 1.56 -22.25 -8.83
CA ASP A 60 0.26 -21.79 -8.32
C ASP A 60 -0.12 -20.39 -8.86
N LEU A 61 0.86 -19.62 -9.36
CA LEU A 61 0.67 -18.29 -9.94
C LEU A 61 0.57 -18.33 -11.46
N ASP A 62 1.36 -19.19 -12.11
CA ASP A 62 1.37 -19.44 -13.57
C ASP A 62 0.08 -20.18 -13.99
N ASN A 63 -1.04 -19.45 -13.96
CA ASN A 63 -2.37 -19.98 -14.23
C ASN A 63 -2.53 -20.30 -15.72
N ASN A 64 -1.86 -19.54 -16.58
CA ASN A 64 -1.90 -19.75 -18.04
C ASN A 64 -0.89 -20.82 -18.52
N LYS A 65 0.03 -21.26 -17.64
CA LYS A 65 1.08 -22.26 -17.88
C LYS A 65 2.06 -21.86 -18.98
N ASP A 66 2.31 -20.57 -19.13
CA ASP A 66 3.25 -20.04 -20.12
C ASP A 66 4.71 -20.04 -19.63
N GLY A 67 4.94 -20.49 -18.39
CA GLY A 67 6.25 -20.53 -17.78
C GLY A 67 6.74 -19.15 -17.35
N LYS A 68 5.83 -18.19 -17.17
CA LYS A 68 6.06 -16.85 -16.64
C LYS A 68 4.97 -16.55 -15.60
N VAL A 69 5.22 -15.55 -14.76
CA VAL A 69 4.21 -15.01 -13.84
C VAL A 69 4.04 -13.54 -14.22
N ASP A 70 2.93 -13.22 -14.86
CA ASP A 70 2.62 -11.84 -15.20
C ASP A 70 2.06 -11.06 -14.00
N PHE A 71 1.84 -9.77 -14.18
CA PHE A 71 1.39 -8.91 -13.09
C PHE A 71 -0.03 -9.30 -12.58
N GLN A 72 -0.93 -9.76 -13.45
CA GLN A 72 -2.25 -10.26 -13.05
C GLN A 72 -2.13 -11.54 -12.22
N GLU A 73 -1.25 -12.45 -12.63
CA GLU A 73 -0.95 -13.70 -11.94
C GLU A 73 -0.29 -13.46 -10.58
N SER A 74 0.63 -12.48 -10.50
CA SER A 74 1.27 -12.07 -9.24
C SER A 74 0.28 -11.54 -8.20
N SER A 75 -0.87 -10.99 -8.60
CA SER A 75 -1.92 -10.57 -7.64
C SER A 75 -2.51 -11.75 -6.84
N CYS A 76 -2.36 -12.98 -7.34
CA CYS A 76 -2.81 -14.21 -6.71
C CYS A 76 -1.85 -14.70 -5.61
N LEU A 77 -0.65 -14.12 -5.47
CA LEU A 77 0.30 -14.35 -4.35
C LEU A 77 -0.38 -14.17 -2.99
N CYS A 78 -1.35 -13.27 -2.93
CA CYS A 78 -2.15 -13.00 -1.75
C CYS A 78 -3.02 -14.18 -1.28
N LYS A 79 -3.26 -15.17 -2.15
CA LYS A 79 -4.10 -16.35 -1.86
C LYS A 79 -3.29 -17.55 -1.37
N HIS A 80 -1.99 -17.60 -1.68
CA HIS A 80 -1.12 -18.62 -1.13
C HIS A 80 -0.65 -18.19 0.26
N LYS A 81 -0.76 -19.11 1.22
CA LYS A 81 -0.39 -18.93 2.63
C LYS A 81 1.14 -18.87 2.82
N VAL A 82 1.83 -18.09 2.01
CA VAL A 82 3.02 -17.39 2.48
C VAL A 82 2.52 -16.56 3.66
N ILE A 83 3.17 -16.66 4.82
CA ILE A 83 2.80 -15.87 5.99
C ILE A 83 3.06 -14.41 5.63
N MET A 84 2.08 -13.76 4.99
CA MET A 84 2.13 -12.33 4.74
C MET A 84 1.86 -11.67 6.07
N SER A 85 2.90 -11.02 6.58
CA SER A 85 2.82 -10.20 7.78
C SER A 85 1.76 -9.11 7.63
N ASP A 86 1.34 -8.49 8.72
CA ASP A 86 0.30 -7.44 8.63
C ASP A 86 0.82 -6.22 7.86
N LEU A 87 2.12 -5.94 7.94
CA LEU A 87 2.80 -4.96 7.09
C LEU A 87 2.69 -5.31 5.60
N MET A 88 2.98 -6.57 5.23
CA MET A 88 2.89 -7.03 3.85
C MET A 88 1.46 -6.99 3.31
N LYS A 89 0.47 -7.40 4.12
CA LYS A 89 -0.95 -7.25 3.76
C LYS A 89 -1.29 -5.78 3.56
N GLY A 90 -0.78 -4.90 4.42
CA GLY A 90 -0.93 -3.45 4.29
C GLY A 90 -0.43 -2.96 2.92
N MET A 91 0.82 -3.26 2.59
CA MET A 91 1.45 -2.90 1.31
C MET A 91 0.70 -3.50 0.10
N GLY A 92 0.29 -4.77 0.20
CA GLY A 92 -0.47 -5.44 -0.86
C GLY A 92 -1.81 -4.78 -1.14
N LEU A 93 -2.51 -4.29 -0.11
CA LEU A 93 -3.75 -3.52 -0.28
C LEU A 93 -3.50 -2.18 -0.97
N LEU A 94 -2.41 -1.47 -0.66
CA LEU A 94 -2.05 -0.21 -1.33
C LEU A 94 -1.81 -0.43 -2.83
N ILE A 95 -1.05 -1.47 -3.17
CA ILE A 95 -0.76 -1.85 -4.57
C ILE A 95 -2.04 -2.26 -5.28
N ALA A 96 -2.84 -3.14 -4.68
CA ALA A 96 -4.10 -3.60 -5.27
C ALA A 96 -5.08 -2.45 -5.50
N THR A 97 -5.16 -1.48 -4.59
CA THR A 97 -5.97 -0.29 -4.78
C THR A 97 -5.46 0.55 -5.95
N PHE A 98 -4.16 0.81 -6.09
CA PHE A 98 -3.65 1.54 -7.24
C PHE A 98 -4.11 0.92 -8.56
N HIS A 99 -3.86 -0.39 -8.74
CA HIS A 99 -4.20 -1.08 -9.97
C HIS A 99 -5.69 -1.22 -10.23
N LYS A 100 -6.51 -1.34 -9.17
CA LYS A 100 -7.99 -1.33 -9.28
C LYS A 100 -8.51 -0.05 -9.94
N TYR A 101 -7.81 1.08 -9.79
CA TYR A 101 -8.24 2.36 -10.35
C TYR A 101 -7.48 2.76 -11.62
N SER A 102 -6.19 2.45 -11.76
CA SER A 102 -5.40 2.79 -12.95
C SER A 102 -5.73 1.94 -14.18
N SER A 103 -6.36 0.78 -13.99
CA SER A 103 -6.72 -0.13 -15.08
C SER A 103 -8.09 0.17 -15.71
N LYS A 104 -8.74 1.28 -15.35
CA LYS A 104 -10.10 1.58 -15.85
C LYS A 104 -10.07 2.26 -17.21
N GLU A 105 -9.13 3.17 -17.43
CA GLU A 105 -9.01 3.95 -18.67
C GLU A 105 -7.53 4.26 -18.98
N GLY A 106 -7.11 4.03 -20.23
CA GLY A 106 -5.76 4.41 -20.67
C GLY A 106 -4.67 3.41 -20.25
N ASP A 107 -3.57 3.92 -19.69
CA ASP A 107 -2.38 3.10 -19.37
C ASP A 107 -2.46 2.62 -17.92
N PRO A 108 -2.51 1.29 -17.66
CA PRO A 108 -2.68 0.72 -16.32
C PRO A 108 -1.53 1.02 -15.34
N LYS A 109 -0.43 1.60 -15.83
CA LYS A 109 0.70 2.05 -15.00
C LYS A 109 0.47 3.41 -14.35
N PHE A 110 -0.57 4.14 -14.74
CA PHE A 110 -0.81 5.50 -14.29
C PHE A 110 -2.27 5.72 -13.93
N LEU A 111 -2.52 6.61 -12.97
CA LEU A 111 -3.85 7.14 -12.71
C LEU A 111 -4.04 8.41 -13.54
N SER A 112 -5.07 8.42 -14.36
CA SER A 112 -5.61 9.66 -14.90
C SER A 112 -6.26 10.49 -13.78
N LYS A 113 -6.48 11.78 -14.05
CA LYS A 113 -7.16 12.67 -13.12
C LYS A 113 -8.56 12.21 -12.72
N LYS A 114 -9.28 11.56 -13.64
CA LYS A 114 -10.60 10.99 -13.38
C LYS A 114 -10.50 9.76 -12.47
N GLU A 115 -9.56 8.86 -12.74
CA GLU A 115 -9.34 7.68 -11.91
C GLU A 115 -8.85 8.05 -10.50
N LEU A 116 -7.99 9.06 -10.39
CA LEU A 116 -7.57 9.60 -9.09
C LEU A 116 -8.77 10.17 -8.32
N LYS A 117 -9.67 10.90 -8.97
CA LYS A 117 -10.90 11.39 -8.34
C LYS A 117 -11.75 10.24 -7.81
N ASP A 118 -11.95 9.21 -8.62
CA ASP A 118 -12.73 8.03 -8.24
C ASP A 118 -12.09 7.29 -7.07
N LEU A 119 -10.75 7.14 -7.08
CA LEU A 119 -9.99 6.54 -5.99
C LEU A 119 -10.20 7.31 -4.70
N ILE A 120 -9.95 8.63 -4.69
CA ILE A 120 -10.07 9.43 -3.47
C ILE A 120 -11.51 9.40 -2.96
N THR A 121 -12.50 9.54 -3.85
CA THR A 121 -13.92 9.58 -3.46
C THR A 121 -14.37 8.25 -2.87
N ALA A 122 -13.98 7.12 -3.48
CA ALA A 122 -14.43 5.80 -3.05
C ALA A 122 -13.63 5.22 -1.87
N GLU A 123 -12.31 5.43 -1.86
CA GLU A 123 -11.42 4.80 -0.90
C GLU A 123 -11.17 5.70 0.33
N LEU A 124 -11.11 7.01 0.17
CA LEU A 124 -10.81 7.94 1.28
C LEU A 124 -12.07 8.64 1.78
N GLY A 125 -13.06 8.84 0.91
CA GLY A 125 -14.34 9.43 1.26
C GLY A 125 -14.22 10.91 1.67
N PRO A 126 -15.28 11.50 2.25
CA PRO A 126 -15.35 12.93 2.54
C PRO A 126 -14.38 13.39 3.64
N GLU A 127 -13.79 12.47 4.41
CA GLU A 127 -12.89 12.75 5.55
C GLU A 127 -11.57 13.41 5.14
N ILE A 128 -11.10 13.17 3.91
CA ILE A 128 -9.83 13.72 3.39
C ILE A 128 -10.07 14.87 2.41
N GLY A 129 -11.28 14.97 1.88
CA GLY A 129 -11.66 16.05 0.99
C GLY A 129 -12.81 15.62 0.10
N ASN A 130 -13.86 16.43 0.06
CA ASN A 130 -14.92 16.26 -0.91
C ASN A 130 -14.40 16.67 -2.28
N CYS A 131 -13.87 15.71 -3.06
CA CYS A 131 -13.32 15.92 -4.42
C CYS A 131 -14.35 16.29 -5.49
N ASN A 132 -15.56 16.65 -5.07
CA ASN A 132 -16.55 17.28 -5.95
C ASN A 132 -16.14 18.71 -6.34
N ASP A 133 -15.26 19.34 -5.56
CA ASP A 133 -14.62 20.60 -5.94
C ASP A 133 -13.46 20.34 -6.92
N GLN A 134 -13.66 20.75 -8.18
CA GLN A 134 -12.65 20.62 -9.23
C GLN A 134 -11.35 21.36 -8.90
N ALA A 135 -11.40 22.50 -8.19
CA ALA A 135 -10.19 23.25 -7.86
C ALA A 135 -9.30 22.47 -6.88
N LYS A 136 -9.90 21.85 -5.86
CA LYS A 136 -9.19 21.00 -4.90
C LYS A 136 -8.64 19.74 -5.55
N LEU A 137 -9.42 19.09 -6.41
CA LEU A 137 -8.93 17.93 -7.17
C LEU A 137 -7.74 18.32 -8.06
N ASN A 138 -7.79 19.49 -8.72
CA ASN A 138 -6.69 19.99 -9.54
C ASN A 138 -5.44 20.25 -8.69
N GLU A 139 -5.60 20.84 -7.51
CA GLU A 139 -4.50 21.09 -6.59
C GLU A 139 -3.88 19.78 -6.11
N PHE A 140 -4.69 18.80 -5.68
CA PHE A 140 -4.21 17.46 -5.32
C PHE A 140 -3.47 16.80 -6.47
N PHE A 141 -4.03 16.83 -7.67
CA PHE A 141 -3.39 16.26 -8.86
C PHE A 141 -2.05 16.93 -9.14
N ASN A 142 -1.99 18.26 -9.14
CA ASN A 142 -0.77 19.02 -9.42
C ASN A 142 0.32 18.83 -8.34
N ASN A 143 -0.09 18.58 -7.09
CA ASN A 143 0.85 18.29 -6.01
C ASN A 143 1.45 16.88 -6.12
N LEU A 144 0.76 15.96 -6.81
CA LEU A 144 1.22 14.58 -7.01
C LEU A 144 1.97 14.39 -8.31
N ASP A 145 1.54 15.05 -9.39
CA ASP A 145 2.19 15.07 -10.71
C ASP A 145 3.48 15.90 -10.66
N VAL A 146 4.49 15.38 -9.95
CA VAL A 146 5.77 16.04 -9.68
C VAL A 146 6.56 16.19 -10.98
N ASN A 147 6.47 15.18 -11.84
CA ASN A 147 7.16 15.16 -13.13
C ASN A 147 6.43 16.00 -14.21
N LYS A 148 5.18 16.42 -13.95
CA LYS A 148 4.31 17.21 -14.82
C LYS A 148 3.98 16.53 -16.15
N ASP A 149 3.86 15.20 -16.15
CA ASP A 149 3.49 14.41 -17.32
C ASP A 149 1.96 14.34 -17.54
N GLY A 150 1.19 14.90 -16.61
CA GLY A 150 -0.27 14.94 -16.68
C GLY A 150 -0.94 13.64 -16.26
N LYS A 151 -0.20 12.74 -15.58
CA LYS A 151 -0.68 11.49 -14.99
C LYS A 151 -0.08 11.34 -13.58
N VAL A 152 -0.52 10.31 -12.86
CA VAL A 152 0.05 9.96 -11.55
C VAL A 152 0.57 8.55 -11.59
N ASP A 153 1.88 8.38 -11.46
CA ASP A 153 2.52 7.06 -11.41
C ASP A 153 2.41 6.42 -10.00
N PHE A 154 2.94 5.21 -9.86
CA PHE A 154 2.90 4.51 -8.57
C PHE A 154 3.72 5.21 -7.47
N GLN A 155 4.84 5.84 -7.81
CA GLN A 155 5.69 6.54 -6.84
C GLN A 155 4.97 7.78 -6.29
N GLU A 156 4.35 8.54 -7.18
CA GLU A 156 3.55 9.72 -6.85
C GLU A 156 2.32 9.32 -6.01
N TYR A 157 1.66 8.22 -6.37
CA TYR A 157 0.59 7.64 -5.56
C TYR A 157 1.04 7.22 -4.15
N VAL A 158 2.18 6.54 -4.00
CA VAL A 158 2.69 6.14 -2.67
C VAL A 158 2.99 7.35 -1.81
N THR A 159 3.46 8.46 -2.41
CA THR A 159 3.67 9.73 -1.71
C THR A 159 2.36 10.29 -1.15
N LEU A 160 1.27 10.27 -1.92
CA LEU A 160 -0.07 10.64 -1.44
C LEU A 160 -0.47 9.79 -0.22
N VAL A 161 -0.35 8.47 -0.37
CA VAL A 161 -0.75 7.51 0.67
C VAL A 161 0.06 7.73 1.94
N ALA A 162 1.37 7.98 1.83
CA ALA A 162 2.24 8.28 2.96
C ALA A 162 1.78 9.55 3.69
N CYS A 163 1.51 10.64 2.96
CA CYS A 163 0.99 11.88 3.53
C CYS A 163 -0.31 11.68 4.30
N ILE A 164 -1.26 10.97 3.69
CA ILE A 164 -2.55 10.65 4.32
C ILE A 164 -2.35 9.77 5.56
N THR A 165 -1.49 8.76 5.46
CA THR A 165 -1.20 7.84 6.56
C THR A 165 -0.63 8.61 7.76
N MET A 166 0.24 9.61 7.53
CA MET A 166 0.75 10.48 8.58
C MET A 166 -0.37 11.30 9.25
N ILE A 167 -1.28 11.91 8.46
CA ILE A 167 -2.44 12.64 9.00
C ILE A 167 -3.33 11.70 9.85
N CYS A 168 -3.59 10.48 9.37
CA CYS A 168 -4.36 9.48 10.12
C CYS A 168 -3.63 9.06 11.41
N ASN A 169 -2.32 8.92 11.36
CA ASN A 169 -1.48 8.57 12.51
C ASN A 169 -1.54 9.65 13.60
N GLU A 170 -1.37 10.92 13.24
CA GLU A 170 -1.51 12.07 14.15
C GLU A 170 -2.93 12.15 14.75
N GLY A 171 -3.96 11.95 13.92
CA GLY A 171 -5.36 11.93 14.35
C GLY A 171 -5.68 10.80 15.36
N CYS A 172 -5.04 9.64 15.22
CA CYS A 172 -5.13 8.55 16.19
C CYS A 172 -4.42 8.87 17.53
N GLN A 173 -3.38 9.69 17.50
CA GLN A 173 -2.62 10.11 18.69
C GLN A 173 -3.32 11.22 19.48
N GLY A 174 -4.25 11.97 18.85
CA GLY A 174 -5.00 13.09 19.43
C GLY A 174 -6.08 12.77 20.48
N LYS A 175 -6.23 11.52 20.94
CA LYS A 175 -7.19 11.13 22.01
C LYS A 175 -6.55 10.96 23.39
N LYS A 176 -5.51 11.74 23.70
CA LYS A 176 -5.02 11.93 25.07
C LYS A 176 -4.95 13.43 25.38
N LYS A 177 -6.08 14.00 25.80
CA LYS A 177 -6.11 15.19 26.67
C LYS A 177 -6.84 14.80 27.95
#